data_AF-A0A9N9KB78-F1
#
_entry.id   AF-A0A9N9KB78-F1
#
_cell.length_a   1.000
_cell.length_b   1.000
_cell.length_c   1.000
_cell.angle_alpha   90.00
_cell.angle_beta   90.00
_cell.angle_gamma   90.00
#
_symmetry.space_group_name_H-M   'P 1'
#
loop_
_entity.id
_entity.type
_entity.pdbx_description
1 polymer ?
#
loop_
_entity_poly.entity_id
_entity_poly.type
_entity_poly.pdbx_seq_one_letter_code
_entity_poly.pdbx_strand_id
1 'polypeptide(L)'
;SDENIDLMGHYLTLYYMAQLKWKKDGSYLNVTEMREFINTVRSRPKHELCLLITTATLSKHAENASVNFDEKEHVIICGYNDISQNIKKYEEKHKQALENKKKRKRKKAIYQKSKIIKLKDENEKLKKKN
;
A
#
# COMPACT_ATOMS: atom_id res chain seq x y z
N SER A 1 12.37 -25.68 13.23
CA SER A 1 11.33 -24.74 13.67
C SER A 1 11.06 -23.82 12.51
N ASP A 2 9.87 -23.88 11.91
CA ASP A 2 9.47 -22.85 10.96
C ASP A 2 9.37 -21.57 11.76
N GLU A 3 10.36 -20.70 11.60
CA GLU A 3 10.34 -19.39 12.20
C GLU A 3 9.13 -18.66 11.62
N ASN A 4 8.20 -18.29 12.49
CA ASN A 4 6.90 -17.66 12.21
C ASN A 4 7.02 -16.25 11.56
N ILE A 5 8.06 -16.01 10.75
CA ILE A 5 8.38 -14.76 10.08
C ILE A 5 8.27 -14.98 8.58
N ASP A 6 7.38 -14.24 7.94
CA ASP A 6 7.07 -14.38 6.52
C ASP A 6 7.87 -13.41 5.64
N LEU A 7 8.29 -12.28 6.22
CA LEU A 7 9.00 -11.22 5.50
C LEU A 7 10.11 -10.63 6.36
N MET A 8 11.24 -10.33 5.75
CA MET A 8 12.32 -9.54 6.35
C MET A 8 12.79 -8.49 5.35
N GLY A 9 13.26 -7.35 5.85
CA GLY A 9 13.74 -6.28 5.01
C GLY A 9 14.45 -5.19 5.80
N HIS A 10 14.76 -4.10 5.10
CA HIS A 10 15.34 -2.91 5.69
C HIS A 10 14.64 -1.66 5.16
N TYR A 11 14.50 -0.65 6.03
CA TYR A 11 14.05 0.68 5.68
C TYR A 11 15.01 1.70 6.29
N LEU A 12 15.76 2.40 5.44
CA LEU A 12 16.85 3.28 5.85
C LEU A 12 17.84 2.53 6.77
N THR A 13 17.92 2.92 8.05
CA THR A 13 18.79 2.32 9.05
C THR A 13 18.09 1.26 9.92
N LEU A 14 16.81 0.97 9.66
CA LEU A 14 16.00 0.02 10.44
C LEU A 14 15.87 -1.30 9.70
N TYR A 15 16.28 -2.39 10.34
CA TYR A 15 15.88 -3.73 9.92
C TYR A 15 14.47 -3.99 10.40
N TYR A 16 13.66 -4.67 9.59
CA TYR A 16 12.33 -5.07 9.99
C TYR A 16 12.05 -6.53 9.64
N MET A 17 11.21 -7.15 10.45
CA MET A 17 10.62 -8.45 10.18
C MET A 17 9.11 -8.37 10.31
N ALA A 18 8.39 -9.17 9.52
CA ALA A 18 6.95 -9.23 9.58
C ALA A 18 6.44 -10.66 9.62
N GLN A 19 5.43 -10.88 10.46
CA GLN A 19 4.54 -12.02 10.37
C GLN A 19 3.23 -11.58 9.72
N LEU A 20 2.76 -12.37 8.75
CA LEU A 20 1.55 -12.16 7.99
C LEU A 20 0.51 -13.21 8.41
N LYS A 21 -0.57 -12.78 9.06
CA LYS A 21 -1.69 -13.66 9.44
C LYS A 21 -2.93 -13.34 8.65
N TRP A 22 -3.24 -14.18 7.67
CA TRP A 22 -4.56 -14.17 7.05
C TRP A 22 -5.58 -14.81 7.98
N LYS A 23 -6.71 -14.13 8.15
CA LYS A 23 -7.89 -14.63 8.84
C LYS A 23 -9.15 -14.31 8.05
N LYS A 24 -10.18 -15.13 8.26
CA LYS A 24 -11.50 -14.98 7.64
C LYS A 24 -12.15 -13.65 8.04
N ASP A 25 -12.97 -13.10 7.17
CA ASP A 25 -13.73 -11.88 7.41
C ASP A 25 -14.54 -11.94 8.72
N GLY A 26 -14.55 -10.82 9.44
CA GLY A 26 -15.22 -10.70 10.75
C GLY A 26 -14.51 -11.39 11.91
N SER A 27 -13.34 -12.00 11.68
CA SER A 27 -12.54 -12.57 12.75
C SER A 27 -11.76 -11.51 13.53
N TYR A 28 -11.39 -11.88 14.75
CA TYR A 28 -10.57 -11.05 15.61
C TYR A 28 -9.17 -11.65 15.80
N LEU A 29 -8.18 -10.77 15.95
CA LEU A 29 -6.88 -11.13 16.47
C LEU A 29 -6.96 -11.17 18.00
N ASN A 30 -6.60 -12.31 18.58
CA ASN A 30 -6.62 -12.47 20.03
C ASN A 30 -5.25 -12.13 20.64
N VAL A 31 -5.24 -11.79 21.93
CA VAL A 31 -4.01 -11.41 22.64
C VAL A 31 -3.02 -12.58 22.76
N THR A 32 -3.50 -13.82 22.78
CA THR A 32 -2.63 -15.01 22.84
C THR A 32 -1.75 -15.11 21.59
N GLU A 33 -2.33 -14.95 20.40
CA GLU A 33 -1.62 -14.94 19.12
C GLU A 33 -0.63 -13.78 19.01
N MET A 34 -0.98 -12.61 19.57
CA MET A 34 -0.07 -11.48 19.65
C MET A 34 1.12 -11.81 20.57
N ARG A 35 0.87 -12.46 21.72
CA ARG A 35 1.93 -12.88 22.66
C ARG A 35 2.85 -13.94 22.06
N GLU A 36 2.32 -14.88 21.28
CA GLU A 36 3.12 -15.86 20.55
C GLU A 36 4.11 -15.17 19.60
N PHE A 37 3.64 -14.16 18.86
CA PHE A 37 4.51 -13.35 18.00
C PHE A 37 5.56 -12.60 18.82
N ILE A 38 5.16 -11.95 19.92
CA ILE A 38 6.08 -11.21 20.79
C ILE A 38 7.15 -12.12 21.40
N ASN A 39 6.78 -13.34 21.80
CA ASN A 39 7.74 -14.31 22.31
C ASN A 39 8.75 -14.73 21.23
N THR A 40 8.33 -14.77 19.96
CA THR A 40 9.21 -15.01 18.81
C THR A 40 10.14 -13.82 18.54
N VAL A 41 9.67 -12.59 18.80
CA VAL A 41 10.44 -11.35 18.66
C VAL A 41 11.49 -11.22 19.77
N ARG A 42 11.12 -11.52 21.02
CA ARG A 42 12.01 -11.40 22.20
C ARG A 42 13.26 -12.27 22.14
N SER A 43 13.21 -13.37 21.41
CA SER A 43 14.37 -14.24 21.20
C SER A 43 15.33 -13.71 20.15
N ARG A 44 14.99 -12.61 19.46
CA ARG A 44 15.78 -12.00 18.38
C ARG A 44 16.53 -10.73 18.83
N PRO A 45 17.54 -10.28 18.07
CA PRO A 45 18.29 -9.07 18.39
C PRO A 45 17.39 -7.83 18.48
N LYS A 46 17.59 -7.00 19.51
CA LYS A 46 16.74 -5.85 19.88
C LYS A 46 16.73 -4.67 18.88
N HIS A 47 17.39 -4.79 17.74
CA HIS A 47 17.57 -3.69 16.78
C HIS A 47 16.61 -3.76 15.59
N GLU A 48 15.62 -4.65 15.63
CA GLU A 48 14.70 -4.89 14.52
C GLU A 48 13.28 -4.43 14.87
N LEU A 49 12.68 -3.66 13.97
CA LEU A 49 11.26 -3.33 14.02
C LEU A 49 10.44 -4.59 13.69
N CYS A 50 9.48 -4.93 14.53
CA CYS A 50 8.71 -6.15 14.37
C CYS A 50 7.26 -5.83 13.98
N LEU A 51 6.77 -6.45 12.92
CA LEU A 51 5.45 -6.18 12.36
C LEU A 51 4.57 -7.43 12.44
N LEU A 52 3.37 -7.30 13.01
CA LEU A 52 2.33 -8.31 12.85
C LEU A 52 1.22 -7.73 11.99
N ILE A 53 1.09 -8.25 10.77
CA ILE A 53 0.12 -7.75 9.80
C ILE A 53 -0.98 -8.80 9.65
N THR A 54 -2.23 -8.40 9.87
CA THR A 54 -3.36 -9.33 9.81
C THR A 54 -4.61 -8.74 9.16
N THR A 55 -5.36 -9.59 8.46
CA THR A 55 -6.69 -9.25 7.95
C THR A 55 -7.79 -9.30 9.02
N ALA A 56 -7.45 -9.65 10.26
CA ALA A 56 -8.40 -9.62 11.37
C ALA A 56 -8.56 -8.22 11.97
N THR A 57 -9.72 -7.98 12.57
CA THR A 57 -9.96 -6.78 13.38
C THR A 57 -9.33 -6.98 14.75
N LEU A 58 -8.73 -5.93 15.33
CA LEU A 58 -8.30 -6.00 16.71
C LEU A 58 -9.51 -5.76 17.62
N SER A 59 -9.71 -6.60 18.62
CA SER A 59 -10.65 -6.28 19.70
C SER A 59 -10.13 -5.08 20.51
N LYS A 60 -10.99 -4.34 21.19
CA LYS A 60 -10.56 -3.23 22.08
C LYS A 60 -9.50 -3.67 23.11
N HIS A 61 -9.60 -4.91 23.58
CA HIS A 61 -8.59 -5.47 24.49
C HIS A 61 -7.24 -5.71 23.79
N ALA A 62 -7.27 -6.19 22.54
CA ALA A 62 -6.08 -6.38 21.71
C ALA A 62 -5.45 -5.03 21.31
N GLU A 63 -6.24 -4.00 20.98
CA GLU A 63 -5.74 -2.65 20.71
C GLU A 63 -5.02 -2.06 21.92
N ASN A 64 -5.60 -2.19 23.12
CA ASN A 64 -4.93 -1.74 24.34
C ASN A 64 -3.64 -2.52 24.61
N ALA A 65 -3.63 -3.82 24.30
CA ALA A 65 -2.43 -4.64 24.43
C ALA A 65 -1.34 -4.25 23.42
N SER A 66 -1.70 -3.94 22.17
CA SER A 66 -0.75 -3.58 21.12
C SER A 66 0.05 -2.32 21.45
N VAL A 67 -0.59 -1.30 22.04
CA VAL A 67 0.09 -0.08 22.49
C VAL A 67 1.21 -0.42 23.50
N ASN A 68 0.92 -1.29 24.46
CA ASN A 68 1.92 -1.72 25.45
C ASN A 68 3.07 -2.53 24.83
N PHE A 69 2.81 -3.25 23.75
CA PHE A 69 3.81 -4.05 23.05
C PHE A 69 4.73 -3.18 22.18
N ASP A 70 4.17 -2.15 21.54
CA ASP A 70 4.93 -1.18 20.76
C ASP A 70 5.98 -0.46 21.62
N GLU A 71 5.55 0.08 22.78
CA GLU A 71 6.44 0.83 23.69
C GLU A 71 7.57 -0.02 24.28
N LYS A 72 7.35 -1.33 24.48
CA LYS A 72 8.29 -2.19 25.23
C LYS A 72 9.14 -3.09 24.35
N GLU A 73 8.64 -3.46 23.17
CA GLU A 73 9.21 -4.53 22.36
C GLU A 73 9.44 -4.10 20.90
N HIS A 74 9.17 -2.83 20.53
CA HIS A 74 9.26 -2.32 19.16
C HIS A 74 8.39 -3.13 18.18
N VAL A 75 7.18 -3.49 18.62
CA VAL A 75 6.22 -4.30 17.87
C VAL A 75 5.05 -3.44 17.39
N ILE A 76 4.89 -3.33 16.08
CA ILE A 76 3.72 -2.71 15.46
C ILE A 76 2.75 -3.82 15.02
N ILE A 77 1.48 -3.66 15.37
CA ILE A 77 0.41 -4.58 14.99
C ILE A 77 -0.56 -3.84 14.07
N CYS A 78 -0.65 -4.31 12.84
CA CYS A 78 -1.52 -3.74 11.81
C CYS A 78 -2.71 -4.67 11.58
N GLY A 79 -3.91 -4.20 11.90
CA GLY A 79 -5.14 -4.93 11.68
C GLY A 79 -5.81 -4.62 10.35
N TYR A 80 -7.00 -5.19 10.18
CA TYR A 80 -7.84 -4.98 8.99
C TYR A 80 -8.04 -3.51 8.64
N ASN A 81 -8.32 -2.66 9.63
CA ASN A 81 -8.61 -1.24 9.41
C ASN A 81 -7.39 -0.51 8.83
N ASP A 82 -6.19 -0.80 9.33
CA ASP A 82 -4.94 -0.20 8.86
C ASP A 82 -4.64 -0.61 7.42
N ILE A 83 -4.81 -1.89 7.12
CA ILE A 83 -4.60 -2.44 5.77
C ILE A 83 -5.64 -1.85 4.81
N SER A 84 -6.93 -1.89 5.18
CA SER A 84 -8.04 -1.44 4.35
C SER A 84 -7.90 0.04 3.97
N GLN A 85 -7.52 0.90 4.90
CA GLN A 85 -7.30 2.32 4.61
C GLN A 85 -6.16 2.55 3.62
N ASN A 86 -5.05 1.82 3.75
CA ASN A 86 -3.92 1.95 2.85
C ASN A 86 -4.22 1.42 1.45
N ILE A 87 -4.94 0.30 1.36
CA ILE A 87 -5.42 -0.25 0.08
C ILE A 87 -6.35 0.74 -0.61
N LYS A 88 -7.37 1.28 0.08
CA LYS A 88 -8.30 2.27 -0.48
C LYS A 88 -7.57 3.51 -1.02
N LYS A 89 -6.62 4.05 -0.25
CA LYS A 89 -5.78 5.18 -0.70
C LYS A 89 -5.00 4.85 -1.97
N TYR A 90 -4.48 3.62 -2.08
CA TYR A 90 -3.77 3.18 -3.27
C TYR A 90 -4.70 3.04 -4.48
N GLU A 91 -5.88 2.43 -4.29
CA GLU A 91 -6.89 2.27 -5.34
C GLU A 91 -7.34 3.62 -5.90
N GLU A 92 -7.59 4.60 -5.04
CA GLU A 92 -7.95 5.96 -5.45
C GLU A 92 -6.85 6.63 -6.28
N LYS A 93 -5.60 6.56 -5.81
CA LYS A 93 -4.44 7.09 -6.55
C LYS A 93 -4.30 6.40 -7.91
N HIS A 94 -4.48 5.08 -7.96
CA HIS A 94 -4.39 4.30 -9.18
C HIS A 94 -5.47 4.72 -10.18
N LYS A 95 -6.72 4.86 -9.72
CA LYS A 95 -7.85 5.33 -10.56
C LYS A 95 -7.58 6.72 -11.14
N GLN A 96 -7.10 7.66 -10.31
CA GLN A 96 -6.74 9.01 -10.76
C GLN A 96 -5.60 8.98 -11.80
N ALA A 97 -4.58 8.16 -11.59
CA ALA A 97 -3.47 8.01 -12.53
C ALA A 97 -3.97 7.48 -13.90
N LEU A 98 -4.89 6.51 -13.89
CA LEU A 98 -5.52 5.98 -15.11
C LEU A 98 -6.35 7.04 -15.83
N GLU A 99 -7.15 7.81 -15.11
CA GLU A 99 -7.95 8.91 -15.69
C GLU A 99 -7.07 9.99 -16.31
N ASN A 100 -6.00 10.38 -15.61
CA ASN A 100 -5.02 11.35 -16.11
C ASN A 100 -4.32 10.84 -17.37
N LYS A 101 -3.96 9.56 -17.42
CA LYS A 101 -3.41 8.91 -18.63
C LYS A 101 -4.40 8.97 -19.80
N LYS A 102 -5.69 8.70 -19.56
CA LYS A 102 -6.75 8.82 -20.59
C LYS A 102 -6.91 10.27 -21.07
N LYS A 103 -6.96 11.25 -20.16
CA LYS A 103 -7.05 12.69 -20.49
C LYS A 103 -5.86 13.16 -21.32
N ARG A 104 -4.64 12.76 -20.97
CA ARG A 104 -3.41 13.07 -21.74
C ARG A 104 -3.47 12.50 -23.15
N LYS A 105 -3.91 11.24 -23.33
CA LYS A 105 -4.11 10.64 -24.65
C LYS A 105 -5.13 11.41 -25.49
N ARG A 106 -6.27 11.79 -24.91
CA ARG A 106 -7.31 12.59 -25.59
C ARG A 106 -6.77 13.96 -26.04
N LYS A 107 -6.08 14.69 -25.16
CA LYS A 107 -5.47 16.00 -25.51
C LYS A 107 -4.48 15.87 -26.67
N LYS A 108 -3.62 14.85 -26.65
CA LYS A 108 -2.68 14.58 -27.76
C LYS A 108 -3.41 14.32 -29.08
N ALA A 109 -4.48 13.52 -29.06
CA ALA A 109 -5.27 13.23 -30.26
C ALA A 109 -5.97 14.48 -30.82
N ILE A 110 -6.54 15.33 -29.95
CA ILE A 110 -7.17 16.60 -30.35
C ILE A 110 -6.13 17.53 -30.98
N TYR A 111 -4.96 17.67 -30.36
CA TYR A 111 -3.87 18.48 -30.89
C TYR A 111 -3.36 18.00 -32.25
N GLN A 112 -3.23 16.67 -32.43
CA GLN A 112 -2.84 16.11 -33.73
C GLN A 112 -3.91 16.37 -34.79
N LYS A 113 -5.19 16.20 -34.46
CA LYS A 113 -6.30 16.51 -35.38
C LYS A 113 -6.31 17.98 -35.79
N SER A 114 -6.16 18.90 -34.84
CA SER A 114 -6.16 20.34 -35.13
C SER A 114 -4.95 20.75 -35.99
N LYS A 115 -3.77 20.15 -35.76
CA LYS A 115 -2.59 20.36 -36.61
C LYS A 115 -2.83 19.90 -38.05
N ILE A 116 -3.46 18.74 -38.24
CA ILE A 116 -3.81 18.22 -39.58
C ILE A 116 -4.79 19.15 -40.30
N ILE A 117 -5.82 19.65 -39.59
CA ILE A 117 -6.79 20.58 -40.17
C ILE A 117 -6.09 21.86 -40.65
N LYS A 118 -5.25 22.48 -39.82
CA LYS A 118 -4.49 23.68 -40.21
C LYS A 118 -3.63 23.47 -41.46
N LEU A 119 -2.93 22.33 -41.54
CA LEU A 119 -2.10 21.99 -42.71
C LEU A 119 -2.95 21.77 -43.97
N LYS A 120 -4.16 21.21 -43.85
CA LYS A 120 -5.08 21.08 -44.99
C LYS A 120 -5.56 22.45 -45.47
N ASP A 121 -5.97 23.32 -44.55
CA ASP A 121 -6.44 24.67 -44.87
C ASP A 121 -5.34 25.51 -45.53
N GLU A 122 -4.09 25.40 -45.06
CA GLU A 122 -2.91 26.04 -45.65
C GLU A 122 -2.64 25.52 -47.07
N ASN A 123 -2.69 24.20 -47.27
CA ASN A 123 -2.49 23.59 -48.60
C ASN A 123 -3.59 23.98 -49.60
N GLU A 124 -4.85 24.07 -49.18
CA GLU A 124 -5.93 24.55 -50.06
C GLU A 124 -5.74 26.01 -50.46
N LYS A 125 -5.30 26.87 -49.53
CA LYS A 125 -4.97 28.27 -49.85
C LYS A 125 -3.83 28.40 -50.85
N LEU A 126 -2.80 27.55 -50.73
CA LEU A 126 -1.68 27.51 -51.68
C LEU A 126 -2.14 27.05 -53.07
N LYS A 127 -2.99 26.02 -53.14
CA LYS A 127 -3.54 25.54 -54.41
C LYS A 127 -4.44 26.54 -55.13
N LYS A 128 -5.09 27.47 -54.42
CA LYS A 128 -5.90 28.53 -55.02
C LYS A 128 -5.09 29.74 -55.49
N LYS A 129 -3.80 29.81 -55.13
CA LYS A 129 -2.88 30.90 -55.52
C LYS A 129 -2.03 30.58 -56.75
N ASN A 130 -1.99 29.32 -57.17
CA ASN A 130 -1.37 28.85 -58.41
C ASN A 130 -2.45 28.47 -59.42
#